data_AF-A0A9P6CVG3-F1
#
_entry.id   AF-A0A9P6CVG3-F1
#
_cell.length_a   1.000
_cell.length_b   1.000
_cell.length_c   1.000
_cell.angle_alpha   90.00
_cell.angle_beta   90.00
_cell.angle_gamma   90.00
#
_symmetry.space_group_name_H-M   'P 1'
#
loop_
_entity.id
_entity.type
_entity.pdbx_description
1 polymer ?
#
loop_
_entity_poly.entity_id
_entity_poly.type
_entity_poly.pdbx_seq_one_letter_code
_entity_poly.pdbx_strand_id
1 'polypeptide(L)'
;MSKVLLDSDGPPTSFRRPVAKSMVGISSDRMTHLSTNDGNALWRPRASSLPFSFPRHGEHAAAPTFRPYNIHKSALALPETTVIDIISIPSVATQEVVAMGEEAIATYESVRVKESFFRLEGPRRNPFSEMSVKELMKHYGAAVDVKNAIHVRKSAIGVDIGRYLEMMTAKCSMYEQDGATLQSALFDMTCIREACRERGLELDFYNLEFRRHITSLEGVSVMEKYMSLIGRMEILLAQTAHSQEAAEQFFEDPASLREHRLPLFGTSHR
;
A
#
# COMPACT_ATOMS: atom_id res chain seq x y z
N MET A 1 -44.41 4.20 73.94
CA MET A 1 -45.70 4.20 73.22
C MET A 1 -45.34 4.33 71.73
N SER A 2 -44.98 3.27 71.00
CA SER A 2 -45.71 2.05 70.56
C SER A 2 -46.60 2.27 69.32
N LYS A 3 -46.43 1.34 68.34
CA LYS A 3 -46.99 1.17 66.97
C LYS A 3 -46.12 1.79 65.86
N VAL A 4 -45.42 1.09 64.95
CA VAL A 4 -45.51 -0.24 64.28
C VAL A 4 -46.80 -0.51 63.49
N LEU A 5 -46.65 -0.49 62.15
CA LEU A 5 -47.36 -1.25 61.09
C LEU A 5 -46.64 -0.91 59.76
N LEU A 6 -45.78 -1.76 59.19
CA LEU A 6 -45.98 -2.99 58.38
C LEU A 6 -46.37 -2.71 56.91
N ASP A 7 -45.39 -3.00 56.03
CA ASP A 7 -45.38 -3.77 54.77
C ASP A 7 -46.50 -3.62 53.72
N SER A 8 -46.06 -3.51 52.45
CA SER A 8 -46.56 -4.35 51.36
C SER A 8 -45.61 -4.36 50.15
N ASP A 9 -45.28 -5.57 49.72
CA ASP A 9 -44.39 -6.01 48.65
C ASP A 9 -44.91 -5.84 47.20
N GLY A 10 -43.96 -5.55 46.29
CA GLY A 10 -43.73 -6.18 44.98
C GLY A 10 -44.58 -5.74 43.74
N PRO A 11 -44.24 -6.19 42.50
CA PRO A 11 -42.94 -6.61 41.92
C PRO A 11 -42.65 -5.89 40.55
N PRO A 12 -41.54 -6.18 39.83
CA PRO A 12 -41.12 -5.46 38.62
C PRO A 12 -41.58 -6.16 37.32
N THR A 13 -42.09 -5.40 36.34
CA THR A 13 -42.44 -5.94 35.01
C THR A 13 -41.34 -5.69 33.96
N SER A 14 -40.53 -6.74 33.80
CA SER A 14 -39.97 -7.31 32.56
C SER A 14 -39.76 -6.46 31.30
N PHE A 15 -38.47 -6.34 30.93
CA PHE A 15 -37.98 -6.18 29.56
C PHE A 15 -38.41 -7.34 28.67
N ARG A 16 -39.11 -7.06 27.57
CA ARG A 16 -39.30 -7.98 26.44
C ARG A 16 -38.18 -7.77 25.42
N ARG A 17 -37.35 -8.80 25.18
CA ARG A 17 -36.65 -9.00 23.90
C ARG A 17 -37.49 -9.95 23.04
N PRO A 18 -37.65 -9.70 21.73
CA PRO A 18 -38.26 -10.67 20.84
C PRO A 18 -37.28 -11.82 20.53
N VAL A 19 -37.80 -13.04 20.65
CA VAL A 19 -37.21 -14.29 20.17
C VAL A 19 -37.79 -14.53 18.78
N ALA A 20 -36.94 -14.67 17.76
CA ALA A 20 -37.32 -15.25 16.48
C ALA A 20 -36.82 -16.71 16.43
N LYS A 21 -37.76 -17.66 16.56
CA LYS A 21 -37.63 -19.05 16.09
C LYS A 21 -38.25 -19.07 14.68
N SER A 22 -37.49 -19.42 13.64
CA SER A 22 -37.32 -20.78 13.08
C SER A 22 -38.64 -21.43 12.65
N MET A 23 -38.79 -21.76 11.37
CA MET A 23 -38.91 -23.17 10.92
C MET A 23 -39.14 -23.35 9.40
N VAL A 24 -38.40 -24.34 8.85
CA VAL A 24 -38.81 -25.37 7.85
C VAL A 24 -38.95 -24.91 6.39
N GLY A 25 -38.45 -25.64 5.36
CA GLY A 25 -37.79 -26.94 5.31
C GLY A 25 -37.47 -27.39 3.88
N ILE A 26 -36.46 -28.26 3.79
CA ILE A 26 -36.17 -29.38 2.87
C ILE A 26 -36.94 -29.44 1.53
N SER A 27 -36.19 -29.46 0.42
CA SER A 27 -36.40 -30.43 -0.67
C SER A 27 -35.09 -30.70 -1.41
N SER A 28 -34.74 -31.98 -1.48
CA SER A 28 -33.61 -32.55 -2.22
C SER A 28 -34.20 -33.43 -3.31
N ASP A 29 -33.91 -33.14 -4.57
CA ASP A 29 -33.82 -34.17 -5.61
C ASP A 29 -33.08 -33.69 -6.88
N ARG A 30 -32.23 -34.59 -7.37
CA ARG A 30 -31.71 -34.88 -8.74
C ARG A 30 -32.19 -34.00 -9.91
N MET A 31 -31.42 -33.67 -10.97
CA MET A 31 -30.57 -34.54 -11.80
C MET A 31 -29.85 -33.71 -12.90
N THR A 32 -28.60 -34.09 -13.24
CA THR A 32 -27.93 -34.15 -14.57
C THR A 32 -27.88 -32.99 -15.60
N HIS A 33 -26.64 -32.59 -15.91
CA HIS A 33 -25.97 -32.36 -17.22
C HIS A 33 -26.27 -31.16 -18.15
N LEU A 34 -25.15 -30.73 -18.79
CA LEU A 34 -24.91 -29.82 -19.94
C LEU A 34 -24.64 -28.36 -19.55
N SER A 35 -23.40 -27.86 -19.61
CA SER A 35 -22.49 -27.62 -20.76
C SER A 35 -22.60 -26.19 -21.31
N THR A 36 -21.44 -25.69 -21.75
CA THR A 36 -21.07 -24.42 -22.41
C THR A 36 -20.91 -23.21 -21.48
N ASN A 37 -19.67 -22.83 -21.13
CA ASN A 37 -18.72 -22.00 -21.92
C ASN A 37 -19.30 -20.62 -22.25
N ASP A 38 -18.81 -19.58 -21.58
CA ASP A 38 -18.05 -18.46 -22.19
C ASP A 38 -18.12 -17.21 -21.30
N GLY A 39 -16.98 -16.54 -21.13
CA GLY A 39 -16.95 -15.12 -20.74
C GLY A 39 -16.20 -14.73 -19.48
N ASN A 40 -15.10 -15.39 -19.12
CA ASN A 40 -14.09 -14.79 -18.23
C ASN A 40 -12.81 -14.54 -19.03
N ALA A 41 -12.80 -13.43 -19.78
CA ALA A 41 -11.57 -12.91 -20.39
C ALA A 41 -10.72 -12.28 -19.27
N LEU A 42 -9.99 -13.14 -18.55
CA LEU A 42 -8.81 -12.73 -17.80
C LEU A 42 -7.76 -12.24 -18.81
N TRP A 43 -7.74 -10.94 -19.06
CA TRP A 43 -6.57 -10.29 -19.64
C TRP A 43 -5.48 -10.26 -18.57
N ARG A 44 -4.74 -11.35 -18.43
CA ARG A 44 -3.45 -11.35 -17.72
C ARG A 44 -2.44 -10.68 -18.65
N PRO A 45 -1.83 -9.55 -18.27
CA PRO A 45 -0.61 -9.12 -18.93
C PRO A 45 0.44 -10.18 -18.60
N ARG A 46 0.84 -11.00 -19.56
CA ARG A 46 2.13 -11.68 -19.43
C ARG A 46 3.18 -10.58 -19.45
N ALA A 47 3.83 -10.33 -18.33
CA ALA A 47 5.11 -9.65 -18.29
C ALA A 47 6.07 -10.48 -19.16
N SER A 48 6.14 -10.15 -20.44
CA SER A 48 7.22 -10.64 -21.29
C SER A 48 8.47 -9.88 -20.87
N SER A 49 9.25 -10.49 -19.98
CA SER A 49 10.65 -10.18 -19.78
C SER A 49 11.38 -10.44 -21.11
N LEU A 50 11.34 -9.48 -22.02
CA LEU A 50 12.28 -9.46 -23.13
C LEU A 50 13.62 -8.99 -22.54
N PRO A 51 14.66 -9.81 -22.55
CA PRO A 51 15.99 -9.36 -22.17
C PRO A 51 16.44 -8.35 -23.21
N PHE A 52 16.55 -7.07 -22.82
CA PHE A 52 17.17 -6.03 -23.62
C PHE A 52 18.65 -6.37 -23.76
N SER A 53 18.97 -7.17 -24.77
CA SER A 53 20.34 -7.57 -25.09
C SER A 53 20.88 -6.55 -26.08
N PHE A 54 21.77 -5.68 -25.61
CA PHE A 54 22.55 -4.83 -26.51
C PHE A 54 23.32 -5.71 -27.50
N PRO A 55 23.29 -5.42 -28.81
CA PRO A 55 24.12 -6.13 -29.76
C PRO A 55 25.59 -5.86 -29.44
N ARG A 56 26.33 -6.87 -28.99
CA ARG A 56 27.79 -6.87 -29.06
C ARG A 56 28.18 -7.03 -30.52
N HIS A 57 28.26 -5.92 -31.24
CA HIS A 57 28.97 -5.90 -32.52
C HIS A 57 30.48 -5.92 -32.22
N GLY A 58 31.05 -7.11 -32.29
CA GLY A 58 32.43 -7.26 -32.72
C GLY A 58 32.45 -7.13 -34.23
N GLU A 59 33.05 -6.06 -34.74
CA GLU A 59 33.86 -6.04 -35.96
C GLU A 59 34.40 -4.63 -36.18
N HIS A 60 35.67 -4.58 -36.60
CA HIS A 60 36.50 -3.40 -36.71
C HIS A 60 35.98 -2.42 -37.79
N ALA A 61 35.17 -1.45 -37.40
CA ALA A 61 34.95 -0.24 -38.19
C ALA A 61 35.80 0.90 -37.62
N ALA A 62 36.60 1.54 -38.47
CA ALA A 62 37.48 2.65 -38.13
C ALA A 62 36.72 3.74 -37.36
N ALA A 63 37.29 4.16 -36.23
CA ALA A 63 36.71 5.16 -35.34
C ALA A 63 36.46 6.48 -36.10
N PRO A 64 35.23 7.01 -36.15
CA PRO A 64 35.01 8.37 -36.62
C PRO A 64 35.71 9.31 -35.63
N THR A 65 36.59 10.15 -36.15
CA THR A 65 37.32 11.15 -35.38
C THR A 65 36.31 12.13 -34.79
N PHE A 66 35.99 11.92 -33.51
CA PHE A 66 35.08 12.76 -32.74
C PHE A 66 35.71 14.15 -32.60
N ARG A 67 35.27 15.10 -33.44
CA ARG A 67 35.60 16.51 -33.20
C ARG A 67 34.77 16.97 -32.00
N PRO A 68 35.40 17.48 -30.92
CA PRO A 68 34.65 18.10 -29.84
C PRO A 68 34.00 19.36 -30.41
N TYR A 69 32.68 19.33 -30.59
CA TYR A 69 31.91 20.54 -30.78
C TYR A 69 32.02 21.34 -29.48
N ASN A 70 32.59 22.55 -29.59
CA ASN A 70 32.45 23.60 -28.59
C ASN A 70 30.96 23.95 -28.51
N ILE A 71 30.23 23.20 -27.69
CA ILE A 71 28.89 23.57 -27.27
C ILE A 71 29.08 24.83 -26.44
N HIS A 72 28.75 25.97 -27.03
CA HIS A 72 28.59 27.22 -26.31
C HIS A 72 27.77 26.93 -25.07
N LYS A 73 28.38 27.24 -23.93
CA LYS A 73 27.89 27.12 -22.56
C LYS A 73 26.70 28.06 -22.38
N SER A 74 25.61 27.81 -23.09
CA SER A 74 24.31 28.37 -22.79
C SER A 74 23.89 27.69 -21.51
N ALA A 75 24.09 28.40 -20.40
CA ALA A 75 23.59 28.07 -19.10
C ALA A 75 22.06 28.01 -19.16
N LEU A 76 21.52 26.91 -19.68
CA LEU A 76 20.26 26.38 -19.21
C LEU A 76 20.53 26.01 -17.76
N ALA A 77 20.25 26.96 -16.87
CA ALA A 77 20.04 26.66 -15.47
C ALA A 77 19.03 25.51 -15.46
N LEU A 78 19.54 24.30 -15.22
CA LEU A 78 18.71 23.15 -14.91
C LEU A 78 17.82 23.63 -13.77
N PRO A 79 16.47 23.63 -13.91
CA PRO A 79 15.63 23.84 -12.75
C PRO A 79 16.13 22.83 -11.72
N GLU A 80 16.56 23.33 -10.56
CA GLU A 80 16.85 22.50 -9.40
C GLU A 80 15.68 21.55 -9.30
N THR A 81 15.96 20.29 -9.66
CA THR A 81 14.91 19.31 -9.83
C THR A 81 14.43 19.10 -8.43
N THR A 82 13.26 19.66 -8.14
CA THR A 82 12.39 19.22 -7.08
C THR A 82 12.39 17.71 -7.20
N VAL A 83 13.20 17.09 -6.34
CA VAL A 83 12.99 15.72 -5.87
C VAL A 83 11.49 15.67 -5.72
N ILE A 84 10.84 14.75 -6.45
CA ILE A 84 9.41 14.54 -6.33
C ILE A 84 9.22 14.28 -4.84
N ASP A 85 8.83 15.33 -4.11
CA ASP A 85 8.47 15.24 -2.72
C ASP A 85 7.31 14.28 -2.77
N ILE A 86 7.59 13.02 -2.45
CA ILE A 86 6.58 12.04 -2.15
C ILE A 86 5.80 12.74 -1.07
N ILE A 87 4.64 13.30 -1.44
CA ILE A 87 3.85 14.19 -0.61
C ILE A 87 3.75 13.49 0.73
N SER A 88 4.53 13.96 1.70
CA SER A 88 4.64 13.27 2.97
C SER A 88 3.32 13.58 3.66
N ILE A 89 2.41 12.62 3.59
CA ILE A 89 1.10 12.76 4.21
C ILE A 89 1.38 12.84 5.72
N PRO A 90 1.11 13.98 6.37
CA PRO A 90 1.40 14.12 7.79
C PRO A 90 0.55 13.10 8.55
N SER A 91 1.24 12.28 9.35
CA SER A 91 0.64 11.24 10.19
C SER A 91 -0.32 11.86 11.22
N VAL A 92 -1.53 11.31 11.32
CA VAL A 92 -2.51 11.64 12.35
C VAL A 92 -2.16 10.95 13.67
N ALA A 93 -1.47 9.81 13.63
CA ALA A 93 -0.86 9.19 14.80
C ALA A 93 0.39 9.98 15.24
N THR A 94 0.16 11.20 15.70
CA THR A 94 1.21 12.09 16.21
C THR A 94 1.86 11.52 17.48
N GLN A 95 3.03 12.06 17.83
CA GLN A 95 3.72 11.71 19.08
C GLN A 95 2.83 11.94 20.31
N GLU A 96 1.96 12.96 20.27
CA GLU A 96 1.01 13.27 21.34
C GLU A 96 -0.05 12.17 21.52
N VAL A 97 -0.63 11.68 20.41
CA VAL A 97 -1.62 10.57 20.42
C VAL A 97 -0.97 9.27 20.92
N VAL A 98 0.30 9.05 20.56
CA VAL A 98 1.07 7.92 21.07
C VAL A 98 1.31 8.09 22.58
N ALA A 99 1.87 9.21 23.02
CA ALA A 99 2.16 9.47 24.43
C ALA A 99 0.90 9.36 25.32
N MET A 100 -0.23 9.95 24.89
CA MET A 100 -1.52 9.86 25.60
C MET A 100 -1.92 8.42 25.89
N GLY A 101 -1.85 7.54 24.89
CA GLY A 101 -2.20 6.14 25.11
C GLY A 101 -1.17 5.39 25.97
N GLU A 102 0.12 5.77 25.94
CA GLU A 102 1.16 5.11 26.74
C GLU A 102 0.97 5.47 28.21
N GLU A 103 0.69 6.73 28.49
CA GLU A 103 0.35 7.23 29.82
C GLU A 103 -0.91 6.56 30.37
N ALA A 104 -1.97 6.46 29.57
CA ALA A 104 -3.22 5.82 29.98
C ALA A 104 -3.03 4.32 30.24
N ILE A 105 -2.24 3.62 29.42
CA ILE A 105 -1.86 2.22 29.64
C ILE A 105 -1.03 2.07 30.92
N ALA A 106 -0.01 2.91 31.12
CA ALA A 106 0.83 2.87 32.30
C ALA A 106 0.01 3.10 33.59
N THR A 107 -0.91 4.06 33.56
CA THR A 107 -1.83 4.34 34.67
C THR A 107 -2.73 3.14 34.93
N TYR A 108 -3.35 2.58 33.89
CA TYR A 108 -4.18 1.39 34.01
C TYR A 108 -3.40 0.19 34.57
N GLU A 109 -2.21 -0.12 34.06
CA GLU A 109 -1.36 -1.21 34.55
C GLU A 109 -0.88 -0.98 35.99
N SER A 110 -0.68 0.27 36.41
CA SER A 110 -0.30 0.61 37.78
C SER A 110 -1.39 0.33 38.81
N VAL A 111 -2.66 0.49 38.40
CA VAL A 111 -3.81 0.23 39.27
C VAL A 111 -4.36 -1.16 39.06
N ARG A 112 -4.18 -1.75 37.87
CA ARG A 112 -4.70 -3.06 37.50
C ARG A 112 -4.37 -4.05 38.60
N VAL A 113 -5.37 -4.84 38.99
CA VAL A 113 -5.18 -5.93 39.94
C VAL A 113 -4.15 -6.84 39.30
N LYS A 114 -2.92 -6.82 39.82
CA LYS A 114 -1.89 -7.79 39.47
C LYS A 114 -2.44 -9.11 39.98
N GLU A 115 -3.16 -9.81 39.13
CA GLU A 115 -3.56 -11.16 39.42
C GLU A 115 -2.29 -12.01 39.48
N SER A 116 -1.76 -12.20 40.68
CA SER A 116 -1.09 -13.43 41.11
C SER A 116 -2.04 -14.66 41.01
N PHE A 117 -3.12 -14.60 40.20
CA PHE A 117 -4.43 -15.22 40.46
C PHE A 117 -5.02 -16.01 39.28
N PHE A 118 -4.21 -16.44 38.30
CA PHE A 118 -4.56 -17.62 37.49
C PHE A 118 -4.24 -18.94 38.22
N ARG A 119 -4.49 -19.03 39.53
CA ARG A 119 -4.65 -20.34 40.16
C ARG A 119 -5.99 -20.89 39.67
N LEU A 120 -5.89 -21.82 38.73
CA LEU A 120 -6.98 -22.48 38.00
C LEU A 120 -7.92 -23.34 38.86
N GLU A 121 -7.89 -23.22 40.18
CA GLU A 121 -8.59 -24.14 41.08
C GLU A 121 -9.54 -23.37 42.01
N GLY A 122 -10.79 -23.19 41.56
CA GLY A 122 -11.91 -22.75 42.40
C GLY A 122 -12.90 -21.80 41.72
N PRO A 123 -14.12 -21.66 42.27
CA PRO A 123 -15.10 -20.69 41.79
C PRO A 123 -14.52 -19.28 41.94
N ARG A 124 -14.18 -18.65 40.82
CA ARG A 124 -13.58 -17.31 40.77
C ARG A 124 -14.53 -16.31 41.43
N ARG A 125 -14.24 -15.92 42.68
CA ARG A 125 -14.84 -14.74 43.29
C ARG A 125 -14.53 -13.53 42.39
N ASN A 126 -15.48 -12.61 42.28
CA ASN A 126 -15.26 -11.36 41.55
C ASN A 126 -14.03 -10.66 42.15
N PRO A 127 -12.96 -10.39 41.38
CA PRO A 127 -11.72 -9.80 41.91
C PRO A 127 -11.92 -8.39 42.49
N PHE A 128 -13.08 -7.78 42.23
CA PHE A 128 -13.47 -6.47 42.72
C PHE A 128 -14.39 -6.53 43.96
N SER A 129 -14.80 -7.71 44.44
CA SER A 129 -15.82 -7.82 45.51
C SER A 129 -15.34 -7.36 46.89
N GLU A 130 -14.03 -7.37 47.13
CA GLU A 130 -13.42 -7.00 48.41
C GLU A 130 -12.83 -5.58 48.40
N MET A 131 -12.93 -4.87 47.27
CA MET A 131 -12.41 -3.51 47.13
C MET A 131 -13.33 -2.46 47.76
N SER A 132 -12.73 -1.41 48.30
CA SER A 132 -13.46 -0.23 48.72
C SER A 132 -14.04 0.54 47.52
N VAL A 133 -15.09 1.32 47.76
CA VAL A 133 -15.69 2.19 46.72
C VAL A 133 -14.65 3.09 46.06
N LYS A 134 -13.72 3.63 46.85
CA LYS A 134 -12.65 4.51 46.35
C LYS A 134 -11.71 3.77 45.38
N GLU A 135 -11.36 2.52 45.68
CA GLU A 135 -10.52 1.69 44.81
C GLU A 135 -11.28 1.33 43.53
N LEU A 136 -12.55 0.92 43.64
CA LEU A 136 -13.40 0.65 42.48
C LEU A 136 -13.49 1.86 41.54
N MET A 137 -13.69 3.07 42.09
CA MET A 137 -13.70 4.30 41.30
C MET A 137 -12.37 4.54 40.60
N LYS A 138 -11.23 4.34 41.30
CA LYS A 138 -9.89 4.50 40.71
C LYS A 138 -9.65 3.51 39.56
N HIS A 139 -9.99 2.24 39.76
CA HIS A 139 -9.88 1.20 38.75
C HIS A 139 -10.77 1.49 37.53
N TYR A 140 -12.02 1.85 37.78
CA TYR A 140 -12.97 2.15 36.72
C TYR A 140 -12.53 3.37 35.91
N GLY A 141 -12.08 4.44 36.57
CA GLY A 141 -11.54 5.64 35.90
C GLY A 141 -10.37 5.29 34.98
N ALA A 142 -9.35 4.60 35.50
CA ALA A 142 -8.20 4.19 34.70
C ALA A 142 -8.59 3.25 33.54
N ALA A 143 -9.57 2.37 33.74
CA ALA A 143 -10.09 1.49 32.69
C ALA A 143 -10.83 2.27 31.60
N VAL A 144 -11.58 3.31 31.95
CA VAL A 144 -12.24 4.20 30.99
C VAL A 144 -11.20 5.01 30.21
N ASP A 145 -10.20 5.56 30.89
CA ASP A 145 -9.15 6.38 30.28
C ASP A 145 -8.33 5.56 29.28
N VAL A 146 -7.87 4.37 29.67
CA VAL A 146 -7.12 3.49 28.76
C VAL A 146 -7.97 3.04 27.57
N LYS A 147 -9.26 2.72 27.79
CA LYS A 147 -10.18 2.37 26.70
C LYS A 147 -10.31 3.51 25.70
N ASN A 148 -10.51 4.73 26.18
CA ASN A 148 -10.70 5.90 25.32
C ASN A 148 -9.40 6.27 24.59
N ALA A 149 -8.26 6.26 25.28
CA ALA A 149 -6.96 6.56 24.67
C ALA A 149 -6.57 5.51 23.60
N ILE A 150 -6.80 4.22 23.87
CA ILE A 150 -6.63 3.16 22.86
C ILE A 150 -7.57 3.39 21.67
N HIS A 151 -8.82 3.77 21.92
CA HIS A 151 -9.77 4.05 20.85
C HIS A 151 -9.30 5.21 19.94
N VAL A 152 -8.84 6.32 20.53
CA VAL A 152 -8.27 7.45 19.78
C VAL A 152 -7.05 7.02 18.97
N ARG A 153 -6.09 6.34 19.60
CA ARG A 153 -4.89 5.86 18.90
C ARG A 153 -5.22 4.91 17.74
N LYS A 154 -6.10 3.94 17.95
CA LYS A 154 -6.54 3.02 16.89
C LYS A 154 -7.21 3.77 15.74
N SER A 155 -8.00 4.79 16.05
CA SER A 155 -8.67 5.61 15.04
C SER A 155 -7.68 6.43 14.23
N ALA A 156 -6.69 7.06 14.89
CA ALA A 156 -5.62 7.80 14.22
C ALA A 156 -4.82 6.90 13.26
N ILE A 157 -4.38 5.73 13.73
CA ILE A 157 -3.70 4.73 12.89
C ILE A 157 -4.60 4.28 11.73
N GLY A 158 -5.89 4.08 11.96
CA GLY A 158 -6.85 3.71 10.92
C GLY A 158 -6.96 4.77 9.82
N VAL A 159 -6.95 6.05 10.19
CA VAL A 159 -6.93 7.17 9.22
C VAL A 159 -5.64 7.17 8.40
N ASP A 160 -4.48 6.98 9.04
CA ASP A 160 -3.19 6.93 8.34
C ASP A 160 -3.14 5.78 7.33
N ILE A 161 -3.57 4.58 7.75
CA ILE A 161 -3.71 3.43 6.85
C ILE A 161 -4.61 3.78 5.66
N GLY A 162 -5.78 4.39 5.91
CA GLY A 162 -6.70 4.81 4.85
C GLY A 162 -6.04 5.73 3.83
N ARG A 163 -5.29 6.74 4.31
CA ARG A 163 -4.57 7.68 3.44
C ARG A 163 -3.46 7.00 2.63
N TYR A 164 -2.72 6.06 3.23
CA TYR A 164 -1.71 5.28 2.49
C TYR A 164 -2.34 4.40 1.42
N LEU A 165 -3.50 3.79 1.71
CA LEU A 165 -4.24 3.01 0.71
C LEU A 165 -4.70 3.89 -0.45
N GLU A 166 -5.27 5.07 -0.19
CA GLU A 166 -5.67 6.03 -1.23
C GLU A 166 -4.48 6.42 -2.12
N MET A 167 -3.34 6.77 -1.52
CA MET A 167 -2.12 7.09 -2.26
C MET A 167 -1.62 5.91 -3.09
N MET A 168 -1.61 4.70 -2.52
CA MET A 168 -1.20 3.49 -3.21
C MET A 168 -2.13 3.17 -4.38
N THR A 169 -3.44 3.30 -4.21
CA THR A 169 -4.43 3.14 -5.30
C THR A 169 -4.14 4.10 -6.44
N ALA A 170 -3.93 5.39 -6.16
CA ALA A 170 -3.61 6.37 -7.19
C ALA A 170 -2.31 6.01 -7.95
N LYS A 171 -1.28 5.55 -7.25
CA LYS A 171 -0.02 5.10 -7.85
C LYS A 171 -0.19 3.85 -8.71
N CYS A 172 -0.99 2.87 -8.26
CA CYS A 172 -1.30 1.67 -9.02
C CYS A 172 -2.04 2.02 -10.32
N SER A 173 -3.06 2.89 -10.24
CA SER A 173 -3.79 3.33 -11.43
C SER A 173 -2.90 4.07 -12.43
N MET A 174 -2.00 4.94 -11.96
CA MET A 174 -1.00 5.56 -12.83
C MET A 174 -0.09 4.52 -13.50
N TYR A 175 0.42 3.56 -12.72
CA TYR A 175 1.30 2.50 -13.23
C TYR A 175 0.62 1.65 -14.31
N GLU A 176 -0.63 1.24 -14.09
CA GLU A 176 -1.43 0.49 -15.07
C GLU A 176 -1.71 1.31 -16.34
N GLN A 177 -2.10 2.57 -16.19
CA GLN A 177 -2.37 3.46 -17.32
C GLN A 177 -1.11 3.75 -18.14
N ASP A 178 0.02 4.00 -17.48
CA ASP A 178 1.31 4.21 -18.13
C ASP A 178 1.76 2.93 -18.85
N GLY A 179 1.54 1.75 -18.24
CA GLY A 179 1.81 0.46 -18.85
C GLY A 179 1.00 0.24 -20.14
N ALA A 180 -0.31 0.51 -20.11
CA ALA A 180 -1.16 0.40 -21.29
C ALA A 180 -0.75 1.39 -22.41
N THR A 181 -0.44 2.63 -22.03
CA THR A 181 0.02 3.67 -22.97
C THR A 181 1.35 3.30 -23.61
N LEU A 182 2.28 2.77 -22.81
CA LEU A 182 3.58 2.31 -23.28
C LEU A 182 3.44 1.16 -24.30
N GLN A 183 2.59 0.17 -24.02
CA GLN A 183 2.35 -0.93 -24.95
C GLN A 183 1.76 -0.44 -26.29
N SER A 184 0.81 0.50 -26.23
CA SER A 184 0.26 1.13 -27.44
C SER A 184 1.33 1.87 -28.23
N ALA A 185 2.18 2.67 -27.56
CA ALA A 185 3.25 3.40 -28.22
C ALA A 185 4.29 2.46 -28.87
N LEU A 186 4.64 1.36 -28.21
CA LEU A 186 5.55 0.34 -28.76
C LEU A 186 4.95 -0.36 -29.98
N PHE A 187 3.65 -0.63 -29.96
CA PHE A 187 2.92 -1.16 -31.11
C PHE A 187 2.98 -0.17 -32.29
N ASP A 188 2.65 1.10 -32.06
CA ASP A 188 2.71 2.14 -33.08
C ASP A 188 4.12 2.29 -33.67
N MET A 189 5.15 2.30 -32.82
CA MET A 189 6.55 2.33 -33.25
C MET A 189 6.90 1.14 -34.17
N THR A 190 6.36 -0.04 -33.87
CA THR A 190 6.57 -1.24 -34.68
C THR A 190 5.89 -1.09 -36.04
N CYS A 191 4.61 -0.71 -36.07
CA CYS A 191 3.86 -0.48 -37.31
C CYS A 191 4.50 0.61 -38.20
N ILE A 192 5.00 1.70 -37.61
CA ILE A 192 5.68 2.77 -38.35
C ILE A 192 6.97 2.24 -38.99
N ARG A 193 7.77 1.45 -38.26
CA ARG A 193 8.99 0.84 -38.81
C ARG A 193 8.67 -0.11 -39.96
N GLU A 194 7.63 -0.92 -39.83
CA GLU A 194 7.16 -1.82 -40.89
C GLU A 194 6.68 -1.05 -42.12
N ALA A 195 5.86 -0.02 -41.94
CA ALA A 195 5.37 0.82 -43.03
C ALA A 195 6.51 1.55 -43.76
N CYS A 196 7.54 2.01 -43.03
CA CYS A 196 8.73 2.60 -43.65
C CYS A 196 9.47 1.59 -44.51
N ARG A 197 9.65 0.36 -44.01
CA ARG A 197 10.28 -0.75 -44.76
C ARG A 197 9.49 -1.08 -46.04
N GLU A 198 8.17 -1.19 -45.97
CA GLU A 198 7.31 -1.50 -47.13
C GLU A 198 7.37 -0.41 -48.21
N ARG A 199 7.53 0.85 -47.79
CA ARG A 199 7.57 2.01 -48.69
C ARG A 199 8.99 2.40 -49.12
N GLY A 200 10.01 1.69 -48.65
CA GLY A 200 11.41 2.03 -48.91
C GLY A 200 11.84 3.38 -48.34
N LEU A 201 11.27 3.79 -47.21
CA LEU A 201 11.63 5.02 -46.49
C LEU A 201 12.74 4.73 -45.47
N GLU A 202 13.85 5.45 -45.58
CA GLU A 202 14.97 5.36 -44.63
C GLU A 202 14.85 6.45 -43.55
N LEU A 203 14.14 6.13 -42.47
CA LEU A 203 14.10 7.00 -41.28
C LEU A 203 15.20 6.60 -40.30
N ASP A 204 15.91 7.61 -39.79
CA ASP A 204 16.88 7.44 -38.70
C ASP A 204 16.17 7.41 -37.34
N PHE A 205 15.59 6.25 -37.02
CA PHE A 205 14.86 6.04 -35.77
C PHE A 205 15.71 6.30 -34.53
N TYR A 206 17.02 6.06 -34.59
CA TYR A 206 17.91 6.30 -33.46
C TYR A 206 17.98 7.79 -33.13
N ASN A 207 18.22 8.64 -34.13
CA ASN A 207 18.25 10.07 -33.90
C ASN A 207 16.87 10.62 -33.51
N LEU A 208 15.77 10.11 -34.05
CA LEU A 208 14.41 10.54 -33.66
C LEU A 208 14.08 10.26 -32.18
N GLU A 209 14.66 9.20 -31.61
CA GLU A 209 14.46 8.78 -30.23
C GLU A 209 15.42 9.50 -29.26
N PHE A 210 16.73 9.52 -29.58
CA PHE A 210 17.77 9.95 -28.63
C PHE A 210 18.30 11.36 -28.87
N ARG A 211 18.27 11.86 -30.11
CA ARG A 211 18.92 13.12 -30.52
C ARG A 211 18.11 13.87 -31.58
N ARG A 212 16.83 14.08 -31.29
CA ARG A 212 15.87 14.60 -32.26
C ARG A 212 16.26 15.97 -32.81
N HIS A 213 16.92 16.80 -32.00
CA HIS A 213 17.42 18.10 -32.41
C HIS A 213 18.43 18.06 -33.59
N ILE A 214 19.12 16.93 -33.80
CA ILE A 214 20.11 16.79 -34.88
C ILE A 214 19.41 16.60 -36.24
N THR A 215 18.23 15.97 -36.23
CA THR A 215 17.57 15.48 -37.44
C THR A 215 16.24 16.15 -37.74
N SER A 216 15.69 16.94 -36.81
CA SER A 216 14.35 17.50 -36.93
C SER A 216 14.25 18.90 -36.33
N LEU A 217 13.41 19.75 -36.96
CA LEU A 217 12.99 21.05 -36.43
C LEU A 217 11.94 20.93 -35.32
N GLU A 218 11.43 19.72 -35.05
CA GLU A 218 10.37 19.44 -34.08
C GLU A 218 10.84 19.44 -32.61
N GLY A 219 12.08 19.88 -32.36
CA GLY A 219 12.62 20.11 -31.02
C GLY A 219 13.40 18.93 -30.43
N VAL A 220 13.67 19.02 -29.13
CA VAL A 220 14.43 18.02 -28.34
C VAL A 220 13.55 16.84 -27.93
N SER A 221 14.10 15.63 -27.94
CA SER A 221 13.36 14.45 -27.47
C SER A 221 13.24 14.45 -25.94
N VAL A 222 12.29 13.66 -25.39
CA VAL A 222 12.17 13.46 -23.94
C VAL A 222 13.47 12.90 -23.35
N MET A 223 14.06 11.91 -24.05
CA MET A 223 15.33 11.31 -23.65
C MET A 223 16.45 12.37 -23.59
N GLU A 224 16.52 13.24 -24.58
CA GLU A 224 17.52 14.31 -24.63
C GLU A 224 17.29 15.36 -23.54
N LYS A 225 16.03 15.80 -23.36
CA LYS A 225 15.65 16.83 -22.39
C LYS A 225 15.85 16.37 -20.95
N TYR A 226 15.62 15.08 -20.66
CA TYR A 226 15.60 14.54 -19.29
C TYR A 226 16.65 13.46 -19.06
N MET A 227 17.72 13.41 -19.86
CA MET A 227 18.77 12.37 -19.78
C MET A 227 19.34 12.21 -18.37
N SER A 228 19.57 13.32 -17.65
CA SER A 228 20.08 13.28 -16.27
C SER A 228 19.08 12.72 -15.26
N LEU A 229 17.78 12.94 -15.47
CA LEU A 229 16.74 12.38 -14.62
C LEU A 229 16.60 10.88 -14.89
N ILE A 230 16.57 10.47 -16.16
CA ILE A 230 16.47 9.07 -16.59
C ILE A 230 17.66 8.28 -16.01
N GLY A 231 18.89 8.76 -16.20
CA GLY A 231 20.07 8.10 -15.64
C GLY A 231 20.06 8.01 -14.11
N ARG A 232 19.51 9.02 -13.41
CA ARG A 232 19.31 8.93 -11.94
C ARG A 232 18.28 7.86 -11.58
N MET A 233 17.17 7.76 -12.31
CA MET A 233 16.16 6.74 -12.06
C MET A 233 16.70 5.33 -12.30
N GLU A 234 17.52 5.13 -13.34
CA GLU A 234 18.19 3.85 -13.59
C GLU A 234 19.12 3.44 -12.44
N ILE A 235 19.89 4.39 -11.89
CA ILE A 235 20.73 4.13 -10.72
C ILE A 235 19.87 3.76 -9.50
N LEU A 236 18.78 4.49 -9.26
CA LEU A 236 17.88 4.19 -8.14
C LEU A 236 17.25 2.81 -8.29
N LEU A 237 16.75 2.46 -9.48
CA LEU A 237 16.20 1.14 -9.77
C LEU A 237 17.23 0.03 -9.50
N ALA A 238 18.48 0.23 -9.94
CA ALA A 238 19.56 -0.72 -9.67
C ALA A 238 19.89 -0.84 -8.17
N GLN A 239 19.80 0.24 -7.40
CA GLN A 239 20.00 0.24 -5.95
C GLN A 239 18.83 -0.40 -5.19
N THR A 240 17.63 -0.37 -5.75
CA THR A 240 16.40 -0.86 -5.13
C THR A 240 15.86 -2.12 -5.79
N ALA A 241 16.72 -2.97 -6.36
CA ALA A 241 16.31 -4.16 -7.09
C ALA A 241 15.34 -5.05 -6.29
N HIS A 242 15.59 -5.23 -4.99
CA HIS A 242 14.69 -5.98 -4.09
C HIS A 242 13.32 -5.31 -3.91
N SER A 243 13.28 -3.98 -3.87
CA SER A 243 12.02 -3.23 -3.77
C SER A 243 11.24 -3.29 -5.08
N GLN A 244 11.94 -3.34 -6.21
CA GLN A 244 11.31 -3.52 -7.52
C GLN A 244 10.69 -4.91 -7.64
N GLU A 245 11.43 -5.96 -7.27
CA GLU A 245 10.91 -7.34 -7.24
C GLU A 245 9.69 -7.45 -6.32
N ALA A 246 9.74 -6.83 -5.13
CA ALA A 246 8.59 -6.80 -4.23
C ALA A 246 7.39 -6.03 -4.80
N ALA A 247 7.63 -4.94 -5.54
CA ALA A 247 6.57 -4.19 -6.20
C ALA A 247 5.95 -5.00 -7.34
N GLU A 248 6.77 -5.65 -8.18
CA GLU A 248 6.32 -6.55 -9.25
C GLU A 248 5.49 -7.70 -8.68
N GLN A 249 5.97 -8.36 -7.62
CA GLN A 249 5.22 -9.42 -6.92
C GLN A 249 3.89 -8.90 -6.35
N PHE A 250 3.86 -7.68 -5.80
CA PHE A 250 2.63 -7.06 -5.31
C PHE A 250 1.63 -6.80 -6.44
N PHE A 251 2.09 -6.34 -7.61
CA PHE A 251 1.22 -6.11 -8.76
C PHE A 251 0.66 -7.42 -9.34
N GLU A 252 1.42 -8.53 -9.25
CA GLU A 252 0.94 -9.85 -9.67
C GLU A 252 -0.03 -10.48 -8.66
N ASP A 253 0.29 -10.39 -7.38
CA ASP A 253 -0.53 -10.90 -6.28
C ASP A 253 -0.45 -9.97 -5.05
N PRO A 254 -1.46 -9.09 -4.85
CA PRO A 254 -1.51 -8.22 -3.69
C PRO A 254 -1.56 -8.96 -2.35
N ALA A 255 -2.00 -10.23 -2.34
CA ALA A 255 -2.08 -11.04 -1.12
C ALA A 255 -0.71 -11.58 -0.69
N SER A 256 0.28 -11.61 -1.57
CA SER A 256 1.66 -12.07 -1.31
C SER A 256 2.32 -11.36 -0.12
N LEU A 257 1.96 -10.10 0.12
CA LEU A 257 2.43 -9.30 1.27
C LEU A 257 1.96 -9.83 2.64
N ARG A 258 0.95 -10.70 2.69
CA ARG A 258 0.43 -11.27 3.94
C ARG A 258 1.15 -12.54 4.38
N GLU A 259 1.61 -13.35 3.43
CA GLU A 259 2.12 -14.70 3.68
C GLU A 259 3.64 -14.76 3.79
N HIS A 260 4.34 -13.79 3.21
CA HIS A 260 5.77 -13.63 3.38
C HIS A 260 6.01 -12.47 4.35
N ARG A 261 6.38 -12.78 5.60
CA ARG A 261 6.83 -11.79 6.59
C ARG A 261 8.08 -11.08 6.07
N LEU A 262 7.91 -10.13 5.15
CA LEU A 262 8.89 -9.18 4.59
C LEU A 262 10.35 -9.46 5.00
N PRO A 263 10.97 -10.61 4.64
CA PRO A 263 12.33 -10.89 5.08
C PRO A 263 13.32 -9.93 4.40
N LEU A 264 12.90 -9.39 3.25
CA LEU A 264 13.61 -8.43 2.42
C LEU A 264 13.77 -7.05 3.07
N PHE A 265 12.91 -6.69 4.03
CA PHE A 265 13.05 -5.47 4.84
C PHE A 265 13.75 -5.73 6.18
N GLY A 266 14.31 -6.93 6.36
CA GLY A 266 15.08 -7.34 7.53
C GLY A 266 16.27 -6.40 7.75
N THR A 267 16.29 -5.80 8.94
CA THR A 267 17.23 -4.79 9.42
C THR A 267 18.69 -5.05 9.05
N SER A 268 19.24 -4.26 8.13
CA SER A 268 20.68 -3.99 8.12
C SER A 268 21.00 -3.03 9.28
N HIS A 269 20.96 -3.55 10.51
CA HIS A 269 21.67 -2.92 11.62
C HIS A 269 23.12 -3.38 11.53
N ARG A 270 23.99 -2.52 11.01
CA ARG A 270 25.42 -2.48 11.34
C ARG A 270 25.75 -1.11 11.89
#